data_AF-A0A6J6UEN9-F1
#
_entry.id   AF-A0A6J6UEN9-F1
#
_cell.length_a   1.000
_cell.length_b   1.000
_cell.length_c   1.000
_cell.angle_alpha   90.00
_cell.angle_beta   90.00
_cell.angle_gamma   90.00
#
_symmetry.space_group_name_H-M   'P 1'
#
loop_
_entity.id
_entity.type
_entity.pdbx_description
1 polymer ?
#
loop_
_entity_poly.entity_id
_entity_poly.type
_entity_poly.pdbx_seq_one_letter_code
_entity_poly.pdbx_strand_id
1 'polypeptide(L)'
;MVRDRVLRDKIRIDGRGLADIRTLSAEVQVLPRVHGSALFERGETQILGVTTLNMLKMEQQLDTLNPENRKRYMHNYNFPPYSTGETGRVGSPKRREIGHGALAERALLPVLPSREEFPYAIRQVSEALGSNGSTSMGSVCASTMSLLNAGVPLRASVAGIAMGLISGEVDGKTEYVALTDILGAEDAFGDMDFKVAGTREFVTALQLDTKLDGIPASVLADALQQARNARFSILDVMNEAIDAPDEMAATAPRVISVRIPVDKIGEVIGPKGKIINQIQDETGADISIEDDGTIYIGATNGPSAEAARTAINNIANPTMPEVGERYLGTVVKTAAFGAFVSLMPGKDGLLHISEVKKLAGGKRIDKVEDILNVGDKVQVEIKEVDSRGKLSLVPVLEAGDAAANADA
;
A
#
# COMPACT_ATOMS: atom_id res chain seq x y z
N MET A 1 46.14 9.61 -19.97
CA MET A 1 45.72 8.81 -21.14
C MET A 1 44.19 8.70 -21.28
N VAL A 2 43.44 8.06 -20.37
CA VAL A 2 41.96 7.94 -20.50
C VAL A 2 41.29 9.31 -20.48
N ARG A 3 41.63 10.15 -19.50
CA ARG A 3 41.09 11.53 -19.39
C ARG A 3 41.40 12.37 -20.63
N ASP A 4 42.64 12.34 -21.11
CA ASP A 4 43.07 13.13 -22.28
C ASP A 4 42.29 12.75 -23.54
N ARG A 5 42.04 11.44 -23.73
CA ARG A 5 41.24 10.91 -24.83
C ARG A 5 39.79 11.39 -24.75
N VAL A 6 39.19 11.37 -23.57
CA VAL A 6 37.81 11.89 -23.38
C VAL A 6 37.74 13.40 -23.61
N LEU A 7 38.75 14.15 -23.16
CA LEU A 7 38.79 15.60 -23.32
C LEU A 7 38.99 16.03 -24.78
N ARG A 8 39.91 15.37 -25.51
CA ARG A 8 40.29 15.72 -26.89
C ARG A 8 39.42 15.05 -27.93
N ASP A 9 39.28 13.73 -27.84
CA ASP A 9 38.65 12.91 -28.89
C ASP A 9 37.15 12.69 -28.62
N LYS A 10 36.68 13.03 -27.41
CA LYS A 10 35.29 12.84 -26.95
C LYS A 10 34.82 11.38 -27.04
N ILE A 11 35.77 10.43 -26.93
CA ILE A 11 35.54 8.98 -26.96
C ILE A 11 35.92 8.36 -25.62
N ARG A 12 35.02 7.52 -25.09
CA ARG A 12 35.15 6.86 -23.79
C ARG A 12 35.94 5.55 -23.87
N ILE A 13 36.25 4.97 -22.71
CA ILE A 13 37.08 3.76 -22.61
C ILE A 13 36.44 2.54 -23.28
N ASP A 14 35.12 2.46 -23.27
CA ASP A 14 34.31 1.41 -23.91
C ASP A 14 33.86 1.78 -25.34
N GLY A 15 34.37 2.88 -25.90
CA GLY A 15 34.09 3.32 -27.26
C GLY A 15 32.82 4.15 -27.44
N ARG A 16 32.03 4.37 -26.37
CA ARG A 16 30.84 5.22 -26.42
C ARG A 16 31.18 6.70 -26.61
N GLY A 17 30.23 7.44 -27.16
CA GLY A 17 30.16 8.89 -27.07
C GLY A 17 29.79 9.35 -25.66
N LEU A 18 29.91 10.67 -25.42
CA LEU A 18 29.73 11.28 -24.10
C LEU A 18 28.30 11.16 -23.57
N ALA A 19 27.30 11.20 -24.45
CA ALA A 19 25.89 11.18 -24.10
C ALA A 19 25.26 9.78 -24.13
N ASP A 20 26.00 8.76 -24.60
CA ASP A 20 25.45 7.43 -24.84
C ASP A 20 25.24 6.65 -23.53
N ILE A 21 24.08 6.01 -23.42
CA ILE A 21 23.75 5.08 -22.34
C ILE A 21 24.20 3.68 -22.76
N ARG A 22 24.61 2.84 -21.81
CA ARG A 22 24.84 1.41 -22.07
C ARG A 22 23.53 0.72 -22.48
N THR A 23 23.65 -0.47 -23.07
CA THR A 23 22.51 -1.34 -23.36
C THR A 23 21.61 -1.49 -22.14
N LEU A 24 20.32 -1.26 -22.31
CA LEU A 24 19.31 -1.37 -21.26
C LEU A 24 18.50 -2.66 -21.46
N SER A 25 18.15 -3.30 -20.36
CA SER A 25 17.13 -4.35 -20.30
C SER A 25 16.29 -4.14 -19.05
N ALA A 26 14.98 -4.33 -19.18
CA ALA A 26 14.01 -4.16 -18.11
C ALA A 26 13.02 -5.32 -18.17
N GLU A 27 12.83 -6.00 -17.04
CA GLU A 27 11.92 -7.14 -16.92
C GLU A 27 11.20 -7.09 -15.57
N VAL A 28 9.92 -7.48 -15.54
CA VAL A 28 9.11 -7.65 -14.32
C VAL A 28 8.68 -9.11 -14.17
N GLN A 29 8.16 -9.49 -13.00
CA GLN A 29 7.69 -10.86 -12.71
C GLN A 29 8.77 -11.95 -12.81
N VAL A 30 10.01 -11.59 -12.50
CA VAL A 30 11.18 -12.50 -12.56
C VAL A 30 11.19 -13.58 -11.46
N LEU A 31 10.43 -13.38 -10.37
CA LEU A 31 10.31 -14.33 -9.27
C LEU A 31 8.83 -14.74 -9.05
N PRO A 32 8.55 -16.04 -8.83
CA PRO A 32 7.18 -16.57 -8.93
C PRO A 32 6.26 -16.32 -7.72
N ARG A 33 6.80 -16.02 -6.52
CA ARG A 33 6.01 -15.96 -5.27
C ARG A 33 5.99 -14.61 -4.58
N VAL A 34 6.96 -13.76 -4.88
CA VAL A 34 7.11 -12.45 -4.25
C VAL A 34 5.98 -11.52 -4.69
N HIS A 35 5.68 -10.48 -3.92
CA HIS A 35 4.53 -9.63 -4.23
C HIS A 35 4.78 -8.81 -5.49
N GLY A 36 6.01 -8.36 -5.69
CA GLY A 36 6.49 -7.85 -6.98
C GLY A 36 7.98 -8.05 -7.13
N SER A 37 8.44 -8.15 -8.37
CA SER A 37 9.86 -8.25 -8.70
C SER A 37 10.19 -7.63 -10.04
N ALA A 38 11.41 -7.14 -10.17
CA ALA A 38 11.94 -6.65 -11.42
C ALA A 38 13.45 -6.90 -11.53
N LEU A 39 13.93 -7.16 -12.74
CA LEU A 39 15.34 -7.20 -13.07
C LEU A 39 15.65 -6.03 -14.01
N PHE A 40 16.51 -5.12 -13.55
CA PHE A 40 16.96 -3.99 -14.35
C PHE A 40 18.44 -4.16 -14.65
N GLU A 41 18.79 -4.11 -15.92
CA GLU A 41 20.16 -4.24 -16.39
C GLU A 41 20.56 -3.05 -17.27
N ARG A 42 21.76 -2.53 -17.02
CA ARG A 42 22.36 -1.42 -17.77
C ARG A 42 23.84 -1.70 -17.98
N GLY A 43 24.18 -2.21 -19.17
CA GLY A 43 25.45 -2.88 -19.42
C GLY A 43 25.70 -3.95 -18.36
N GLU A 44 26.87 -3.95 -17.72
CA GLU A 44 27.22 -4.93 -16.69
C GLU A 44 26.66 -4.59 -15.29
N THR A 45 25.82 -3.57 -15.15
CA THR A 45 25.15 -3.26 -13.88
C THR A 45 23.77 -3.89 -13.88
N GLN A 46 23.55 -4.88 -13.01
CA GLN A 46 22.31 -5.64 -12.94
C GLN A 46 21.77 -5.65 -11.51
N ILE A 47 20.52 -5.22 -11.35
CA ILE A 47 19.83 -5.11 -10.06
C ILE A 47 18.54 -5.93 -10.08
N LEU A 48 18.40 -6.83 -9.11
CA LEU A 48 17.15 -7.51 -8.81
C LEU A 48 16.41 -6.74 -7.71
N GLY A 49 15.28 -6.14 -8.08
CA GLY A 49 14.34 -5.52 -7.16
C GLY A 49 13.27 -6.52 -6.72
N VAL A 50 12.98 -6.54 -5.42
CA VAL A 50 11.89 -7.36 -4.85
C VAL A 50 11.08 -6.52 -3.88
N THR A 51 9.77 -6.52 -4.05
CA THR A 51 8.81 -5.83 -3.19
C THR A 51 8.08 -6.84 -2.31
N THR A 52 7.98 -6.52 -1.03
CA THR A 52 7.11 -7.19 -0.05
C THR A 52 6.15 -6.17 0.55
N LEU A 53 4.88 -6.55 0.61
CA LEU A 53 3.78 -5.78 1.20
C LEU A 53 3.31 -6.47 2.47
N ASN A 54 3.04 -5.70 3.52
CA ASN A 54 2.48 -6.23 4.75
C ASN A 54 1.60 -5.20 5.46
N MET A 55 0.96 -5.62 6.53
CA MET A 55 0.20 -4.77 7.45
C MET A 55 1.06 -3.64 8.01
N LEU A 56 0.42 -2.51 8.32
CA LEU A 56 1.08 -1.33 8.91
C LEU A 56 1.72 -1.61 10.28
N LYS A 57 1.34 -2.68 10.98
CA LYS A 57 2.06 -3.11 12.20
C LYS A 57 3.51 -3.52 11.93
N MET A 58 3.85 -3.86 10.67
CA MET A 58 5.19 -4.25 10.25
C MET A 58 6.06 -3.05 9.83
N GLU A 59 5.56 -1.81 9.97
CA GLU A 59 6.39 -0.63 9.85
C GLU A 59 7.55 -0.69 10.84
N GLN A 60 8.74 -0.29 10.38
CA GLN A 60 9.91 -0.27 11.26
C GLN A 60 9.73 0.82 12.31
N GLN A 61 9.77 0.44 13.60
CA GLN A 61 9.87 1.39 14.69
C GLN A 61 11.31 1.91 14.78
N LEU A 62 11.44 3.23 14.93
CA LEU A 62 12.71 3.94 15.04
C LEU A 62 12.82 4.54 16.44
N ASP A 63 13.85 4.14 17.17
CA ASP A 63 14.23 4.75 18.45
C ASP A 63 15.52 5.55 18.26
N THR A 64 15.34 6.79 17.81
CA THR A 64 16.45 7.71 17.49
C THR A 64 16.12 9.12 17.99
N LEU A 65 17.04 10.07 17.81
CA LEU A 65 16.80 11.48 18.12
C LEU A 65 15.83 12.18 17.15
N ASN A 66 15.50 11.54 16.01
CA ASN A 66 14.57 12.10 15.03
C ASN A 66 13.12 12.01 15.57
N PRO A 67 12.27 13.05 15.41
CA PRO A 67 10.85 12.97 15.76
C PRO A 67 10.09 11.86 15.02
N GLU A 68 10.53 11.44 13.84
CA GLU A 68 9.95 10.30 13.13
C GLU A 68 10.31 8.98 13.82
N ASN A 69 9.30 8.34 14.41
CA ASN A 69 9.45 7.09 15.17
C ASN A 69 9.01 5.84 14.38
N ARG A 70 8.54 6.00 13.14
CA ARG A 70 8.05 4.90 12.28
C ARG A 70 8.44 5.11 10.84
N LYS A 71 8.67 4.00 10.14
CA LYS A 71 9.06 4.01 8.73
C LYS A 71 8.21 3.03 7.92
N ARG A 72 7.33 3.59 7.08
CA ARG A 72 6.42 2.82 6.22
C ARG A 72 7.10 2.19 5.01
N TYR A 73 7.97 2.96 4.36
CA TYR A 73 8.74 2.51 3.21
C TYR A 73 10.17 2.22 3.63
N MET A 74 10.58 0.96 3.49
CA MET A 74 11.89 0.47 3.90
C MET A 74 12.64 -0.01 2.66
N HIS A 75 13.72 0.68 2.29
CA HIS A 75 14.60 0.21 1.22
C HIS A 75 15.84 -0.46 1.82
N ASN A 76 16.09 -1.70 1.42
CA ASN A 76 17.32 -2.42 1.72
C ASN A 76 18.10 -2.62 0.43
N TYR A 77 19.34 -2.15 0.43
CA TYR A 77 20.26 -2.33 -0.67
C TYR A 77 21.39 -3.25 -0.23
N ASN A 78 21.66 -4.27 -1.03
CA ASN A 78 22.68 -5.28 -0.77
C ASN A 78 23.66 -5.33 -1.96
N PHE A 79 24.95 -5.40 -1.63
CA PHE A 79 26.05 -5.44 -2.58
C PHE A 79 26.97 -6.63 -2.28
N PRO A 80 26.58 -7.84 -2.70
CA PRO A 80 27.35 -9.04 -2.42
C PRO A 80 28.71 -9.01 -3.16
N PRO A 81 29.77 -9.62 -2.61
CA PRO A 81 31.11 -9.61 -3.23
C PRO A 81 31.16 -10.16 -4.66
N TYR A 82 30.31 -11.13 -4.98
CA TYR A 82 30.25 -11.71 -6.32
C TYR A 82 29.78 -10.70 -7.38
N SER A 83 29.15 -9.59 -6.98
CA SER A 83 28.68 -8.52 -7.88
C SER A 83 29.81 -7.92 -8.72
N THR A 84 31.05 -7.94 -8.19
CA THR A 84 32.27 -7.51 -8.88
C THR A 84 33.22 -8.67 -9.16
N GLY A 85 32.76 -9.92 -9.05
CA GLY A 85 33.58 -11.12 -9.22
C GLY A 85 34.57 -11.38 -8.08
N GLU A 86 34.34 -10.80 -6.90
CA GLU A 86 35.23 -10.92 -5.75
C GLU A 86 34.70 -11.90 -4.69
N THR A 87 35.58 -12.31 -3.78
CA THR A 87 35.20 -12.99 -2.54
C THR A 87 35.21 -11.99 -1.38
N GLY A 88 34.38 -12.20 -0.37
CA GLY A 88 34.33 -11.30 0.77
C GLY A 88 33.30 -11.68 1.82
N ARG A 89 33.20 -10.86 2.86
CA ARG A 89 32.22 -11.06 3.94
C ARG A 89 30.80 -10.81 3.43
N VAL A 90 29.90 -11.73 3.74
CA VAL A 90 28.45 -11.62 3.54
C VAL A 90 27.77 -11.55 4.91
N GLY A 91 26.84 -10.62 5.09
CA GLY A 91 26.14 -10.43 6.37
C GLY A 91 25.76 -8.97 6.60
N SER A 92 26.31 -8.36 7.66
CA SER A 92 25.98 -7.00 8.05
C SER A 92 26.31 -5.97 6.96
N PRO A 93 25.40 -5.04 6.64
CA PRO A 93 25.59 -4.06 5.58
C PRO A 93 26.68 -3.04 5.93
N LYS A 94 27.49 -2.68 4.94
CA LYS A 94 28.50 -1.62 5.00
C LYS A 94 27.84 -0.24 4.94
N ARG A 95 28.59 0.79 5.35
CA ARG A 95 28.13 2.20 5.25
C ARG A 95 27.69 2.59 3.83
N ARG A 96 28.40 2.14 2.80
CA ARG A 96 28.01 2.39 1.39
C ARG A 96 26.70 1.73 1.02
N GLU A 97 26.44 0.51 1.50
CA GLU A 97 25.17 -0.18 1.23
C GLU A 97 24.00 0.57 1.87
N ILE A 98 24.16 1.03 3.11
CA ILE A 98 23.17 1.89 3.77
C ILE A 98 22.99 3.22 3.02
N GLY A 99 24.08 3.88 2.61
CA GLY A 99 24.01 5.15 1.88
C GLY A 99 23.33 5.03 0.52
N HIS A 100 23.62 3.97 -0.24
CA HIS A 100 22.98 3.70 -1.52
C HIS A 100 21.50 3.36 -1.37
N GLY A 101 21.16 2.53 -0.38
CA GLY A 101 19.76 2.24 -0.03
C GLY A 101 19.00 3.52 0.34
N ALA A 102 19.58 4.37 1.18
CA ALA A 102 18.97 5.64 1.57
C ALA A 102 18.80 6.61 0.38
N LEU A 103 19.74 6.66 -0.56
CA LEU A 103 19.61 7.47 -1.77
C LEU A 103 18.46 6.97 -2.66
N ALA A 104 18.39 5.66 -2.90
CA ALA A 104 17.33 5.06 -3.69
C ALA A 104 15.97 5.22 -3.01
N GLU A 105 15.92 5.08 -1.68
CA GLU A 105 14.72 5.31 -0.89
C GLU A 105 14.22 6.75 -1.05
N ARG A 106 15.11 7.73 -0.85
CA ARG A 106 14.79 9.16 -0.99
C ARG A 106 14.31 9.52 -2.39
N ALA A 107 14.81 8.84 -3.42
CA ALA A 107 14.37 9.05 -4.79
C ALA A 107 12.91 8.60 -5.03
N LEU A 108 12.42 7.62 -4.25
CA LEU A 108 11.08 7.04 -4.42
C LEU A 108 10.04 7.59 -3.45
N LEU A 109 10.45 8.06 -2.26
CA LEU A 109 9.54 8.66 -1.28
C LEU A 109 8.55 9.69 -1.88
N PRO A 110 8.94 10.60 -2.79
CA PRO A 110 8.03 11.61 -3.32
C PRO A 110 6.89 11.07 -4.20
N VAL A 111 7.03 9.85 -4.74
CA VAL A 111 6.03 9.24 -5.65
C VAL A 111 5.22 8.13 -5.00
N LEU A 112 5.51 7.77 -3.75
CA LEU A 112 4.73 6.77 -3.03
C LEU A 112 3.30 7.29 -2.77
N PRO A 113 2.30 6.41 -2.82
CA PRO A 113 0.95 6.74 -2.38
C PRO A 113 0.92 7.07 -0.90
N SER A 114 -0.09 7.80 -0.45
CA SER A 114 -0.30 8.06 0.97
C SER A 114 -0.67 6.77 1.73
N ARG A 115 -0.67 6.83 3.05
CA ARG A 115 -1.06 5.69 3.90
C ARG A 115 -2.55 5.36 3.73
N GLU A 116 -3.37 6.37 3.47
CA GLU A 116 -4.81 6.25 3.24
C GLU A 116 -5.11 5.63 1.88
N GLU A 117 -4.35 6.03 0.84
CA GLU A 117 -4.47 5.48 -0.52
C GLU A 117 -3.97 4.03 -0.61
N PHE A 118 -2.90 3.70 0.13
CA PHE A 118 -2.29 2.38 0.10
C PHE A 118 -1.78 1.97 1.50
N PRO A 119 -2.65 1.33 2.31
CA PRO A 119 -2.41 1.07 3.74
C PRO A 119 -1.52 -0.15 3.98
N TYR A 120 -0.30 -0.10 3.45
CA TYR A 120 0.69 -1.17 3.53
C TYR A 120 2.02 -0.65 4.04
N ALA A 121 2.67 -1.44 4.89
CA ALA A 121 4.11 -1.36 5.06
C ALA A 121 4.77 -1.97 3.81
N ILE A 122 5.72 -1.23 3.21
CA ILE A 122 6.35 -1.59 1.95
C ILE A 122 7.84 -1.81 2.22
N ARG A 123 8.30 -3.04 2.00
CA ARG A 123 9.72 -3.36 2.03
C ARG A 123 10.21 -3.60 0.61
N GLN A 124 11.17 -2.81 0.18
CA GLN A 124 11.88 -2.98 -1.08
C GLN A 124 13.28 -3.50 -0.80
N VAL A 125 13.68 -4.56 -1.48
CA VAL A 125 15.06 -5.04 -1.46
C VAL A 125 15.65 -4.91 -2.86
N SER A 126 16.86 -4.35 -2.96
CA SER A 126 17.64 -4.27 -4.19
C SER A 126 18.92 -5.09 -4.02
N GLU A 127 19.01 -6.19 -4.74
CA GLU A 127 20.18 -7.06 -4.78
C GLU A 127 21.03 -6.67 -6.00
N ALA A 128 22.23 -6.15 -5.77
CA ALA A 128 23.15 -5.82 -6.85
C ALA A 128 23.87 -7.08 -7.35
N LEU A 129 23.29 -7.75 -8.36
CA LEU A 129 23.81 -9.00 -8.91
C LEU A 129 25.08 -8.79 -9.74
N GLY A 130 25.18 -7.66 -10.43
CA GLY A 130 26.36 -7.25 -11.20
C GLY A 130 26.61 -5.74 -11.09
N SER A 131 27.88 -5.34 -11.10
CA SER A 131 28.25 -3.94 -10.90
C SER A 131 29.48 -3.51 -11.70
N ASN A 132 29.25 -2.66 -12.71
CA ASN A 132 30.30 -1.85 -13.35
C ASN A 132 29.83 -0.40 -13.59
N GLY A 133 28.96 0.10 -12.73
CA GLY A 133 28.29 1.38 -12.86
C GLY A 133 27.44 1.64 -11.64
N SER A 134 26.70 2.75 -11.64
CA SER A 134 25.88 3.11 -10.48
C SER A 134 24.73 2.12 -10.26
N THR A 135 24.97 1.17 -9.37
CA THR A 135 23.99 0.23 -8.83
C THR A 135 22.92 0.92 -8.01
N SER A 136 23.23 2.04 -7.35
CA SER A 136 22.24 2.85 -6.62
C SER A 136 21.16 3.41 -7.56
N MET A 137 21.56 3.90 -8.74
CA MET A 137 20.59 4.37 -9.74
C MET A 137 19.88 3.21 -10.44
N GLY A 138 20.56 2.08 -10.68
CA GLY A 138 19.88 0.85 -11.12
C GLY A 138 18.84 0.37 -10.10
N SER A 139 19.10 0.56 -8.80
CA SER A 139 18.17 0.20 -7.73
C SER A 139 16.92 1.06 -7.73
N VAL A 140 17.02 2.35 -8.07
CA VAL A 140 15.84 3.21 -8.26
C VAL A 140 14.97 2.65 -9.40
N CYS A 141 15.57 2.35 -10.56
CA CYS A 141 14.84 1.80 -11.71
C CYS A 141 14.17 0.45 -11.39
N ALA A 142 14.94 -0.50 -10.84
CA ALA A 142 14.42 -1.81 -10.44
C ALA A 142 13.31 -1.69 -9.38
N SER A 143 13.47 -0.77 -8.42
CA SER A 143 12.47 -0.57 -7.36
C SER A 143 11.18 0.03 -7.90
N THR A 144 11.25 1.01 -8.81
CA THR A 144 10.05 1.55 -9.49
C THR A 144 9.25 0.44 -10.15
N MET A 145 9.90 -0.38 -10.99
CA MET A 145 9.22 -1.46 -11.71
C MET A 145 8.70 -2.55 -10.76
N SER A 146 9.49 -2.92 -9.75
CA SER A 146 9.10 -3.91 -8.75
C SER A 146 7.90 -3.45 -7.92
N LEU A 147 7.83 -2.16 -7.57
CA LEU A 147 6.71 -1.57 -6.84
C LEU A 147 5.43 -1.55 -7.70
N LEU A 148 5.54 -1.13 -8.97
CA LEU A 148 4.43 -1.18 -9.92
C LEU A 148 3.93 -2.61 -10.11
N ASN A 149 4.83 -3.58 -10.28
CA ASN A 149 4.50 -4.99 -10.41
C ASN A 149 3.85 -5.57 -9.13
N ALA A 150 4.16 -5.01 -7.96
CA ALA A 150 3.49 -5.36 -6.72
C ALA A 150 2.09 -4.74 -6.56
N GLY A 151 1.63 -3.94 -7.52
CA GLY A 151 0.39 -3.20 -7.47
C GLY A 151 0.41 -1.97 -6.57
N VAL A 152 1.59 -1.42 -6.28
CA VAL A 152 1.70 -0.15 -5.55
C VAL A 152 1.32 0.99 -6.50
N PRO A 153 0.30 1.80 -6.19
CA PRO A 153 -0.12 2.92 -7.03
C PRO A 153 0.84 4.11 -6.90
N LEU A 154 2.02 4.00 -7.51
CA LEU A 154 2.97 5.10 -7.59
C LEU A 154 2.36 6.26 -8.39
N ARG A 155 2.63 7.49 -7.95
CA ARG A 155 2.16 8.70 -8.64
C ARG A 155 2.80 8.88 -10.02
N ALA A 156 4.03 8.41 -10.19
CA ALA A 156 4.77 8.40 -11.45
C ALA A 156 5.99 7.46 -11.37
N SER A 157 6.43 6.94 -12.51
CA SER A 157 7.68 6.18 -12.62
C SER A 157 8.90 7.08 -12.37
N VAL A 158 9.87 6.56 -11.62
CA VAL A 158 11.15 7.23 -11.31
C VAL A 158 12.30 6.43 -11.89
N ALA A 159 13.18 7.09 -12.63
CA ALA A 159 14.44 6.50 -13.10
C ALA A 159 15.63 7.25 -12.52
N GLY A 160 16.78 6.58 -12.45
CA GLY A 160 18.04 7.12 -11.99
C GLY A 160 19.13 7.04 -13.06
N ILE A 161 19.98 8.07 -13.13
CA ILE A 161 21.19 8.08 -13.95
C ILE A 161 22.39 8.56 -13.14
N ALA A 162 23.55 7.95 -13.38
CA ALA A 162 24.81 8.43 -12.87
C ALA A 162 25.60 9.12 -13.98
N MET A 163 26.16 10.25 -13.62
CA MET A 163 26.85 11.18 -14.50
C MET A 163 28.23 11.45 -13.94
N GLY A 164 29.17 11.71 -14.83
CA GLY A 164 30.52 12.14 -14.46
C GLY A 164 30.87 13.47 -15.13
N LEU A 165 31.89 14.12 -14.60
CA LEU A 165 32.53 15.27 -15.22
C LEU A 165 34.04 15.05 -15.24
N ILE A 166 34.65 15.26 -16.39
CA ILE A 166 36.11 15.39 -16.53
C ILE A 166 36.41 16.84 -16.91
N SER A 167 37.39 17.41 -16.24
CA SER A 167 37.93 18.74 -16.50
C SER A 167 39.42 18.66 -16.80
N GLY A 168 39.93 19.57 -17.61
CA GLY A 168 41.35 19.63 -17.90
C GLY A 168 41.70 20.72 -18.89
N GLU A 169 42.98 21.04 -19.00
CA GLU A 169 43.45 22.00 -19.98
C GLU A 169 43.63 21.35 -21.35
N VAL A 170 42.94 21.90 -22.36
CA VAL A 170 43.13 21.58 -23.77
C VAL A 170 43.47 22.88 -24.48
N ASP A 171 44.62 22.91 -25.15
CA ASP A 171 45.11 24.07 -25.90
C ASP A 171 45.09 25.39 -25.09
N GLY A 172 45.44 25.30 -23.80
CA GLY A 172 45.52 26.45 -22.88
C GLY A 172 44.18 26.95 -22.33
N LYS A 173 43.09 26.20 -22.54
CA LYS A 173 41.75 26.51 -21.97
C LYS A 173 41.25 25.35 -21.12
N THR A 174 40.62 25.69 -19.99
CA THR A 174 39.91 24.69 -19.17
C THR A 174 38.66 24.23 -19.90
N GLU A 175 38.66 22.96 -20.30
CA GLU A 175 37.52 22.25 -20.88
C GLU A 175 36.83 21.42 -19.80
N TYR A 176 35.51 21.30 -19.92
CA TYR A 176 34.68 20.43 -19.08
C TYR A 176 33.86 19.50 -19.98
N VAL A 177 33.82 18.22 -19.63
CA VAL A 177 33.13 17.19 -20.40
C VAL A 177 32.24 16.36 -19.47
N ALA A 178 30.94 16.41 -19.70
CA ALA A 178 29.96 15.60 -18.99
C ALA A 178 29.81 14.22 -19.63
N LEU A 179 29.79 13.18 -18.79
CA LEU A 179 29.67 11.78 -19.18
C LEU A 179 28.34 11.22 -18.69
N THR A 180 27.56 10.66 -19.61
CA THR A 180 26.31 9.95 -19.32
C THR A 180 26.61 8.50 -18.96
N ASP A 181 25.93 7.99 -17.94
CA ASP A 181 25.95 6.57 -17.57
C ASP A 181 27.37 6.05 -17.35
N ILE A 182 28.05 6.64 -16.37
CA ILE A 182 29.47 6.36 -16.11
C ILE A 182 29.73 4.91 -15.68
N LEU A 183 30.89 4.40 -16.10
CA LEU A 183 31.49 3.18 -15.60
C LEU A 183 32.17 3.41 -14.25
N GLY A 184 32.45 2.32 -13.51
CA GLY A 184 33.23 2.43 -12.26
C GLY A 184 34.62 3.03 -12.47
N ALA A 185 35.25 2.74 -13.61
CA ALA A 185 36.53 3.35 -13.98
C ALA A 185 36.42 4.87 -14.23
N GLU A 186 35.33 5.32 -14.86
CA GLU A 186 35.12 6.73 -15.18
C GLU A 186 34.79 7.58 -13.94
N ASP A 187 34.15 6.98 -12.94
CA ASP A 187 34.01 7.57 -11.60
C ASP A 187 35.38 7.79 -10.93
N ALA A 188 36.21 6.75 -10.90
CA ALA A 188 37.55 6.82 -10.31
C ALA A 188 38.43 7.89 -10.98
N PHE A 189 38.36 7.98 -12.32
CA PHE A 189 39.11 8.95 -13.11
C PHE A 189 38.42 10.31 -13.25
N GLY A 190 37.18 10.46 -12.82
CA GLY A 190 36.41 11.70 -12.91
C GLY A 190 36.76 12.72 -11.82
N ASP A 191 36.43 13.98 -12.10
CA ASP A 191 36.59 15.09 -11.15
C ASP A 191 35.30 15.37 -10.37
N MET A 192 34.17 14.94 -10.89
CA MET A 192 32.87 15.00 -10.24
C MET A 192 32.05 13.80 -10.68
N ASP A 193 31.34 13.19 -9.73
CA ASP A 193 30.28 12.24 -10.00
C ASP A 193 28.98 12.75 -9.39
N PHE A 194 27.89 12.63 -10.12
CA PHE A 194 26.58 13.01 -9.61
C PHE A 194 25.51 12.08 -10.11
N LYS A 195 24.50 11.87 -9.26
CA LYS A 195 23.43 10.90 -9.44
C LYS A 195 22.13 11.67 -9.41
N VAL A 196 21.36 11.55 -10.48
CA VAL A 196 20.08 12.26 -10.64
C VAL A 196 18.99 11.22 -10.78
N ALA A 197 18.01 11.27 -9.88
CA ALA A 197 16.79 10.47 -9.96
C ALA A 197 15.57 11.38 -10.05
N GLY A 198 14.54 10.93 -10.76
CA GLY A 198 13.33 11.72 -10.90
C GLY A 198 12.32 11.14 -11.88
N THR A 199 11.18 11.81 -11.94
CA THR A 199 10.11 11.54 -12.90
C THR A 199 10.39 12.29 -14.21
N ARG A 200 9.42 12.26 -15.13
CA ARG A 200 9.43 13.16 -16.31
C ARG A 200 9.28 14.63 -15.94
N GLU A 201 8.63 14.90 -14.82
CA GLU A 201 8.25 16.27 -14.43
C GLU A 201 9.33 16.95 -13.60
N PHE A 202 9.91 16.25 -12.63
CA PHE A 202 10.88 16.84 -11.69
C PHE A 202 11.91 15.83 -11.19
N VAL A 203 12.96 16.36 -10.55
CA VAL A 203 14.00 15.59 -9.87
C VAL A 203 13.53 15.24 -8.47
N THR A 204 13.57 13.96 -8.10
CA THR A 204 13.19 13.48 -6.76
C THR A 204 14.39 13.36 -5.83
N ALA A 205 15.58 13.08 -6.37
CA ALA A 205 16.82 13.07 -5.60
C ALA A 205 18.02 13.49 -6.47
N LEU A 206 18.96 14.18 -5.84
CA LEU A 206 20.25 14.57 -6.40
C LEU A 206 21.32 14.28 -5.35
N GLN A 207 22.34 13.53 -5.73
CA GLN A 207 23.59 13.40 -4.98
C GLN A 207 24.72 13.87 -5.87
N LEU A 208 25.65 14.65 -5.34
CA LEU A 208 26.80 15.15 -6.07
C LEU A 208 28.02 15.11 -5.16
N ASP A 209 29.09 14.51 -5.66
CA ASP A 209 30.39 14.44 -5.05
C ASP A 209 31.40 15.05 -6.03
N THR A 210 32.25 15.97 -5.56
CA THR A 210 33.22 16.65 -6.41
C THR A 210 34.57 16.79 -5.74
N LYS A 211 35.62 16.71 -6.57
CA LYS A 211 37.01 16.95 -6.22
C LYS A 211 37.49 18.34 -6.68
N LEU A 212 36.62 19.11 -7.33
CA LEU A 212 36.95 20.44 -7.87
C LEU A 212 36.61 21.54 -6.87
N ASP A 213 37.40 22.61 -6.87
CA ASP A 213 37.16 23.80 -6.05
C ASP A 213 35.93 24.62 -6.52
N GLY A 214 35.47 24.37 -7.74
CA GLY A 214 34.28 24.97 -8.31
C GLY A 214 34.08 24.59 -9.77
N ILE A 215 32.83 24.68 -10.23
CA ILE A 215 32.48 24.54 -11.65
C ILE A 215 31.61 25.71 -12.10
N PRO A 216 31.70 26.15 -13.36
CA PRO A 216 30.80 27.16 -13.88
C PRO A 216 29.34 26.70 -13.82
N ALA A 217 28.42 27.61 -13.45
CA ALA A 217 26.99 27.29 -13.36
C ALA A 217 26.40 26.81 -14.70
N SER A 218 26.90 27.32 -15.83
CA SER A 218 26.52 26.84 -17.16
C SER A 218 26.88 25.38 -17.38
N VAL A 219 28.08 24.95 -16.97
CA VAL A 219 28.53 23.55 -17.08
C VAL A 219 27.65 22.62 -16.25
N LEU A 220 27.29 23.04 -15.03
CA LEU A 220 26.36 22.27 -14.19
C LEU A 220 24.97 22.15 -14.84
N ALA A 221 24.44 23.24 -15.39
CA ALA A 221 23.14 23.27 -16.05
C ALA A 221 23.12 22.32 -17.27
N ASP A 222 24.16 22.37 -18.11
CA ASP A 222 24.29 21.50 -19.27
C ASP A 222 24.40 20.02 -18.85
N ALA A 223 25.18 19.73 -17.80
CA ALA A 223 25.33 18.38 -17.27
C ALA A 223 24.00 17.83 -16.71
N LEU A 224 23.22 18.66 -16.02
CA LEU A 224 21.88 18.29 -15.53
C LEU A 224 20.87 18.11 -16.69
N GLN A 225 20.97 18.90 -17.75
CA GLN A 225 20.13 18.76 -18.94
C GLN A 225 20.45 17.45 -19.69
N GLN A 226 21.73 17.10 -19.80
CA GLN A 226 22.17 15.81 -20.35
C GLN A 226 21.66 14.65 -19.48
N ALA A 227 21.74 14.78 -18.15
CA ALA A 227 21.20 13.80 -17.21
C ALA A 227 19.68 13.63 -17.36
N ARG A 228 18.94 14.72 -17.56
CA ARG A 228 17.49 14.69 -17.80
C ARG A 228 17.15 13.89 -19.06
N ASN A 229 17.85 14.14 -20.17
CA ASN A 229 17.62 13.43 -21.43
C ASN A 229 17.90 11.93 -21.29
N ALA A 230 18.99 11.58 -20.59
CA ALA A 230 19.33 10.19 -20.32
C ALA A 230 18.29 9.49 -19.42
N ARG A 231 17.83 10.19 -18.38
CA ARG A 231 16.77 9.70 -17.49
C ARG A 231 15.47 9.41 -18.26
N PHE A 232 15.12 10.24 -19.24
CA PHE A 232 13.92 10.03 -20.04
C PHE A 232 14.03 8.79 -20.91
N SER A 233 15.20 8.58 -21.54
CA SER A 233 15.44 7.37 -22.34
C SER A 233 15.34 6.10 -21.49
N ILE A 234 15.79 6.14 -20.23
CA ILE A 234 15.63 5.03 -19.29
C ILE A 234 14.16 4.83 -18.89
N LEU A 235 13.42 5.91 -18.66
CA LEU A 235 11.98 5.84 -18.38
C LEU A 235 11.20 5.24 -19.56
N ASP A 236 11.58 5.56 -20.79
CA ASP A 236 10.96 4.96 -21.99
C ASP A 236 11.11 3.43 -21.96
N VAL A 237 12.33 2.91 -21.77
CA VAL A 237 12.59 1.46 -21.70
C VAL A 237 11.92 0.81 -20.49
N MET A 238 11.88 1.47 -19.33
CA MET A 238 11.16 0.93 -18.17
C MET A 238 9.66 0.82 -18.42
N ASN A 239 9.07 1.81 -19.10
CA ASN A 239 7.65 1.82 -19.42
C ASN A 239 7.28 0.75 -20.45
N GLU A 240 8.22 0.30 -21.30
CA GLU A 240 8.00 -0.87 -22.18
C GLU A 240 7.81 -2.17 -21.38
N ALA A 241 8.43 -2.28 -20.20
CA ALA A 241 8.29 -3.45 -19.32
C ALA A 241 7.05 -3.35 -18.41
N ILE A 242 6.77 -2.15 -17.87
CA ILE A 242 5.60 -1.88 -17.03
C ILE A 242 5.28 -0.37 -17.01
N ASP A 243 4.10 0.03 -17.48
CA ASP A 243 3.67 1.42 -17.59
C ASP A 243 2.66 1.85 -16.51
N ALA A 244 1.95 0.89 -15.91
CA ALA A 244 0.99 1.08 -14.84
C ALA A 244 1.14 0.00 -13.76
N PRO A 245 0.61 0.22 -12.54
CA PRO A 245 0.62 -0.81 -11.51
C PRO A 245 -0.17 -2.06 -11.95
N ASP A 246 0.41 -3.24 -11.73
CA ASP A 246 -0.28 -4.51 -11.90
C ASP A 246 -1.35 -4.71 -10.81
N GLU A 247 -2.19 -5.72 -10.96
CA GLU A 247 -2.98 -6.19 -9.84
C GLU A 247 -2.08 -6.76 -8.73
N MET A 248 -2.34 -6.41 -7.47
CA MET A 248 -1.56 -6.97 -6.36
C MET A 248 -1.59 -8.50 -6.39
N ALA A 249 -0.43 -9.13 -6.12
CA ALA A 249 -0.29 -10.57 -6.09
C ALA A 249 -1.30 -11.24 -5.15
N ALA A 250 -1.76 -12.45 -5.50
CA ALA A 250 -2.64 -13.26 -4.65
C ALA A 250 -1.97 -13.66 -3.32
N THR A 251 -0.64 -13.65 -3.26
CA THR A 251 0.15 -13.91 -2.04
C THR A 251 0.25 -12.69 -1.12
N ALA A 252 -0.07 -11.49 -1.62
CA ALA A 252 -0.07 -10.28 -0.82
C ALA A 252 -1.33 -10.21 0.06
N PRO A 253 -1.20 -9.73 1.31
CA PRO A 253 -2.37 -9.53 2.16
C PRO A 253 -3.30 -8.48 1.53
N ARG A 254 -4.61 -8.70 1.62
CA ARG A 254 -5.61 -7.70 1.26
C ARG A 254 -5.96 -6.91 2.51
N VAL A 255 -5.82 -5.59 2.45
CA VAL A 255 -6.16 -4.68 3.54
C VAL A 255 -7.46 -3.98 3.21
N ILE A 256 -8.47 -4.21 4.03
CA ILE A 256 -9.75 -3.50 3.97
C ILE A 256 -9.72 -2.43 5.05
N SER A 257 -10.00 -1.18 4.67
CA SER A 257 -10.18 -0.09 5.62
C SER A 257 -11.67 0.11 5.95
N VAL A 258 -11.96 0.29 7.23
CA VAL A 258 -13.29 0.61 7.75
C VAL A 258 -13.17 1.78 8.71
N ARG A 259 -14.07 2.74 8.63
CA ARG A 259 -14.13 3.85 9.59
C ARG A 259 -15.28 3.64 10.56
N ILE A 260 -14.99 3.72 11.86
CA ILE A 260 -15.97 3.63 12.93
C ILE A 260 -16.01 4.93 13.74
N PRO A 261 -17.12 5.23 14.45
CA PRO A 261 -17.16 6.31 15.41
C PRO A 261 -16.12 6.13 16.53
N VAL A 262 -15.44 7.21 16.93
CA VAL A 262 -14.33 7.17 17.91
C VAL A 262 -14.80 6.67 19.29
N ASP A 263 -16.04 6.94 19.67
CA ASP A 263 -16.67 6.45 20.88
C ASP A 263 -16.85 4.93 20.91
N LYS A 264 -16.88 4.28 19.74
CA LYS A 264 -17.05 2.83 19.58
C LYS A 264 -15.75 2.04 19.54
N ILE A 265 -14.59 2.70 19.49
CA ILE A 265 -13.27 2.05 19.52
C ILE A 265 -13.13 1.14 20.74
N GLY A 266 -13.55 1.63 21.92
CA GLY A 266 -13.47 0.87 23.16
C GLY A 266 -14.32 -0.41 23.17
N GLU A 267 -15.49 -0.39 22.52
CA GLU A 267 -16.38 -1.54 22.38
C GLU A 267 -15.79 -2.61 21.44
N VAL A 268 -15.17 -2.19 20.33
CA VAL A 268 -14.53 -3.10 19.36
C VAL A 268 -13.27 -3.74 19.94
N ILE A 269 -12.45 -2.99 20.68
CA ILE A 269 -11.26 -3.55 21.36
C ILE A 269 -11.70 -4.49 22.48
N GLY A 270 -12.69 -4.08 23.28
CA GLY A 270 -13.14 -4.79 24.46
C GLY A 270 -12.13 -4.75 25.62
N PRO A 271 -12.51 -5.27 26.81
CA PRO A 271 -11.65 -5.25 27.99
C PRO A 271 -10.36 -6.04 27.73
N LYS A 272 -9.21 -5.37 27.88
CA LYS A 272 -7.85 -5.91 27.60
C LYS A 272 -7.68 -6.46 26.17
N GLY A 273 -8.42 -5.96 25.18
CA GLY A 273 -8.33 -6.44 23.80
C GLY A 273 -9.02 -7.78 23.56
N LYS A 274 -9.87 -8.25 24.49
CA LYS A 274 -10.49 -9.58 24.38
C LYS A 274 -11.33 -9.75 23.11
N ILE A 275 -12.11 -8.74 22.74
CA ILE A 275 -13.04 -8.82 21.60
C ILE A 275 -12.25 -8.80 20.29
N ILE A 276 -11.33 -7.85 20.12
CA ILE A 276 -10.49 -7.79 18.92
C ILE A 276 -9.66 -9.06 18.74
N ASN A 277 -9.07 -9.61 19.80
CA ASN A 277 -8.33 -10.86 19.72
C ASN A 277 -9.22 -12.04 19.34
N GLN A 278 -10.45 -12.10 19.88
CA GLN A 278 -11.40 -13.14 19.49
C GLN A 278 -11.77 -13.05 18.00
N ILE A 279 -11.99 -11.86 17.46
CA ILE A 279 -12.29 -11.68 16.03
C ILE A 279 -11.08 -12.12 15.17
N GLN A 280 -9.86 -11.75 15.58
CA GLN A 280 -8.64 -12.17 14.87
C GLN A 280 -8.47 -13.69 14.90
N ASP A 281 -8.72 -14.33 16.05
CA ASP A 281 -8.62 -15.79 16.21
C ASP A 281 -9.68 -16.54 15.39
N GLU A 282 -10.92 -16.05 15.34
CA GLU A 282 -12.02 -16.67 14.61
C GLU A 282 -11.90 -16.50 13.08
N THR A 283 -11.42 -15.35 12.63
CA THR A 283 -11.37 -15.01 11.20
C THR A 283 -10.01 -15.31 10.57
N GLY A 284 -8.94 -15.36 11.38
CA GLY A 284 -7.56 -15.40 10.91
C GLY A 284 -7.07 -14.09 10.29
N ALA A 285 -7.83 -13.00 10.42
CA ALA A 285 -7.44 -11.67 9.96
C ALA A 285 -6.61 -10.94 11.02
N ASP A 286 -5.68 -10.12 10.59
CA ASP A 286 -4.95 -9.16 11.43
C ASP A 286 -5.70 -7.83 11.46
N ILE A 287 -5.99 -7.31 12.65
CA ILE A 287 -6.77 -6.08 12.81
C ILE A 287 -5.92 -5.03 13.53
N SER A 288 -5.80 -3.85 12.92
CA SER A 288 -5.16 -2.67 13.52
C SER A 288 -6.17 -1.54 13.62
N ILE A 289 -6.26 -0.90 14.78
CA ILE A 289 -7.17 0.22 15.03
C ILE A 289 -6.34 1.47 15.31
N GLU A 290 -6.69 2.56 14.65
CA GLU A 290 -6.11 3.89 14.87
C GLU A 290 -7.01 4.74 15.78
N ASP A 291 -6.39 5.71 16.45
CA ASP A 291 -7.06 6.61 17.41
C ASP A 291 -8.14 7.49 16.76
N ASP A 292 -8.12 7.63 15.43
CA ASP A 292 -9.09 8.41 14.65
C ASP A 292 -10.35 7.59 14.26
N GLY A 293 -10.42 6.32 14.65
CA GLY A 293 -11.51 5.40 14.32
C GLY A 293 -11.30 4.62 13.01
N THR A 294 -10.16 4.75 12.36
CA THR A 294 -9.82 3.94 11.18
C THR A 294 -9.33 2.55 11.60
N ILE A 295 -9.94 1.52 11.04
CA ILE A 295 -9.59 0.11 11.26
C ILE A 295 -9.06 -0.48 9.95
N TYR A 296 -7.86 -1.06 10.02
CA TYR A 296 -7.24 -1.81 8.93
C TYR A 296 -7.35 -3.30 9.21
N ILE A 297 -8.01 -4.02 8.31
CA ILE A 297 -8.26 -5.46 8.39
C ILE A 297 -7.44 -6.14 7.30
N GLY A 298 -6.42 -6.88 7.69
CA GLY A 298 -5.55 -7.63 6.79
C GLY A 298 -5.89 -9.10 6.78
N ALA A 299 -6.09 -9.68 5.61
CA ALA A 299 -6.14 -11.14 5.50
C ALA A 299 -5.44 -11.63 4.23
N THR A 300 -4.98 -12.88 4.27
CA THR A 300 -4.42 -13.58 3.10
C THR A 300 -5.49 -14.04 2.12
N ASN A 301 -6.77 -14.02 2.52
CA ASN A 301 -7.90 -14.36 1.68
C ASN A 301 -9.04 -13.31 1.85
N GLY A 302 -9.80 -13.06 0.79
CA GLY A 302 -10.93 -12.12 0.82
C GLY A 302 -12.04 -12.49 1.83
N PRO A 303 -12.47 -13.77 1.94
CA PRO A 303 -13.54 -14.16 2.86
C PRO A 303 -13.23 -13.87 4.34
N SER A 304 -11.99 -14.09 4.80
CA SER A 304 -11.57 -13.77 6.17
C SER A 304 -11.61 -12.28 6.45
N ALA A 305 -11.18 -11.44 5.50
CA ALA A 305 -11.25 -9.99 5.65
C ALA A 305 -12.70 -9.50 5.74
N GLU A 306 -13.60 -10.04 4.90
CA GLU A 306 -15.03 -9.70 4.93
C GLU A 306 -15.74 -10.20 6.20
N ALA A 307 -15.38 -11.38 6.70
CA ALA A 307 -15.90 -11.89 7.96
C ALA A 307 -15.50 -10.98 9.14
N ALA A 308 -14.23 -10.57 9.20
CA ALA A 308 -13.75 -9.62 10.20
C ALA A 308 -14.41 -8.25 10.07
N ARG A 309 -14.60 -7.75 8.84
CA ARG A 309 -15.32 -6.50 8.57
C ARG A 309 -16.75 -6.55 9.08
N THR A 310 -17.44 -7.65 8.83
CA THR A 310 -18.82 -7.86 9.26
C THR A 310 -18.92 -7.92 10.79
N ALA A 311 -18.00 -8.65 11.44
CA ALA A 311 -17.95 -8.72 12.90
C ALA A 311 -17.71 -7.33 13.54
N ILE A 312 -16.75 -6.56 13.00
CA ILE A 312 -16.46 -5.19 13.47
C ILE A 312 -17.66 -4.27 13.25
N ASN A 313 -18.28 -4.32 12.07
CA ASN A 313 -19.45 -3.48 11.76
C ASN A 313 -20.63 -3.80 12.66
N ASN A 314 -20.88 -5.08 12.99
CA ASN A 314 -21.96 -5.46 13.91
C ASN A 314 -21.77 -4.88 15.32
N ILE A 315 -20.53 -4.65 15.74
CA ILE A 315 -20.20 -4.07 17.06
C ILE A 315 -20.24 -2.54 16.99
N ALA A 316 -19.60 -1.95 15.98
CA ALA A 316 -19.43 -0.50 15.87
C ALA A 316 -20.67 0.22 15.34
N ASN A 317 -21.35 -0.39 14.38
CA ASN A 317 -22.60 0.09 13.77
C ASN A 317 -23.65 -1.02 13.90
N PRO A 318 -24.11 -1.36 15.12
CA PRO A 318 -25.17 -2.33 15.29
C PRO A 318 -26.37 -1.74 14.58
N THR A 319 -26.72 -2.26 13.39
CA THR A 319 -27.81 -1.80 12.52
C THR A 319 -28.94 -1.35 13.43
N MET A 320 -29.13 -0.02 13.50
CA MET A 320 -30.32 0.54 14.12
C MET A 320 -31.41 0.13 13.17
N PRO A 321 -32.29 -0.80 13.56
CA PRO A 321 -33.24 -1.31 12.61
C PRO A 321 -34.16 -0.14 12.24
N GLU A 322 -34.21 0.17 10.95
CA GLU A 322 -34.89 1.36 10.45
C GLU A 322 -36.41 1.17 10.57
N VAL A 323 -37.12 2.29 10.73
CA VAL A 323 -38.58 2.29 10.74
C VAL A 323 -39.08 1.74 9.39
N GLY A 324 -39.85 0.64 9.42
CA GLY A 324 -40.35 -0.07 8.23
C GLY A 324 -39.67 -1.41 7.93
N GLU A 325 -38.59 -1.79 8.62
CA GLU A 325 -37.98 -3.11 8.44
C GLU A 325 -38.81 -4.22 9.09
N ARG A 326 -38.92 -5.35 8.37
CA ARG A 326 -39.68 -6.54 8.78
C ARG A 326 -38.76 -7.62 9.33
N TYR A 327 -39.11 -8.15 10.48
CA TYR A 327 -38.36 -9.17 11.20
C TYR A 327 -39.27 -10.36 11.55
N LEU A 328 -38.74 -11.57 11.47
CA LEU A 328 -39.35 -12.77 12.04
C LEU A 328 -38.83 -12.93 13.47
N GLY A 329 -39.52 -12.33 14.43
CA GLY A 329 -39.10 -12.31 15.82
C GLY A 329 -39.75 -13.42 16.66
N THR A 330 -39.11 -13.79 17.77
CA THR A 330 -39.65 -14.78 18.72
C THR A 330 -40.17 -14.08 19.98
N VAL A 331 -41.37 -14.42 20.44
CA VAL A 331 -41.94 -13.87 21.69
C VAL A 331 -41.14 -14.40 22.88
N VAL A 332 -40.44 -13.51 23.59
CA VAL A 332 -39.62 -13.87 24.77
C VAL A 332 -40.43 -13.72 26.06
N LYS A 333 -41.33 -12.73 26.12
CA LYS A 333 -42.11 -12.45 27.32
C LYS A 333 -43.43 -11.77 26.98
N THR A 334 -44.51 -12.19 27.62
CA THR A 334 -45.81 -11.51 27.56
C THR A 334 -46.03 -10.68 28.83
N ALA A 335 -46.72 -9.55 28.69
CA ALA A 335 -47.14 -8.67 29.77
C ALA A 335 -48.56 -8.15 29.52
N ALA A 336 -49.21 -7.61 30.55
CA ALA A 336 -50.59 -7.13 30.47
C ALA A 336 -50.82 -6.04 29.38
N PHE A 337 -49.76 -5.32 28.99
CA PHE A 337 -49.83 -4.22 28.01
C PHE A 337 -49.24 -4.59 26.62
N GLY A 338 -48.67 -5.78 26.44
CA GLY A 338 -48.06 -6.19 25.17
C GLY A 338 -47.16 -7.42 25.26
N ALA A 339 -46.57 -7.81 24.13
CA ALA A 339 -45.60 -8.89 24.03
C ALA A 339 -44.21 -8.35 23.64
N PHE A 340 -43.17 -8.84 24.30
CA PHE A 340 -41.77 -8.57 23.95
C PHE A 340 -41.29 -9.62 22.96
N VAL A 341 -40.87 -9.14 21.79
CA VAL A 341 -40.42 -9.96 20.67
C VAL A 341 -38.94 -9.69 20.45
N SER A 342 -38.11 -10.73 20.51
CA SER A 342 -36.68 -10.63 20.19
C SER A 342 -36.49 -10.61 18.69
N LEU A 343 -35.86 -9.55 18.19
CA LEU A 343 -35.58 -9.31 16.77
C LEU A 343 -34.16 -9.73 16.41
N MET A 344 -33.22 -9.47 17.32
CA MET A 344 -31.79 -9.80 17.23
C MET A 344 -31.26 -10.15 18.63
N PRO A 345 -30.14 -10.87 18.75
CA PRO A 345 -29.51 -11.14 20.04
C PRO A 345 -29.26 -9.84 20.82
N GLY A 346 -29.93 -9.68 21.98
CA GLY A 346 -29.81 -8.50 22.84
C GLY A 346 -30.69 -7.30 22.49
N LYS A 347 -31.54 -7.37 21.45
CA LYS A 347 -32.52 -6.33 21.10
C LYS A 347 -33.95 -6.88 21.04
N ASP A 348 -34.79 -6.39 21.95
CA ASP A 348 -36.21 -6.73 22.04
C ASP A 348 -37.07 -5.54 21.63
N GLY A 349 -38.15 -5.80 20.88
CA GLY A 349 -39.19 -4.84 20.55
C GLY A 349 -40.50 -5.13 21.29
N LEU A 350 -41.29 -4.09 21.54
CA LEU A 350 -42.60 -4.21 22.19
C LEU A 350 -43.72 -4.19 21.15
N LEU A 351 -44.51 -5.26 21.13
CA LEU A 351 -45.77 -5.34 20.40
C LEU A 351 -46.92 -4.97 21.35
N HIS A 352 -47.45 -3.76 21.20
CA HIS A 352 -48.50 -3.25 22.09
C HIS A 352 -49.83 -4.00 21.91
N ILE A 353 -50.61 -4.16 22.98
CA ILE A 353 -51.90 -4.90 22.95
C ILE A 353 -52.88 -4.38 21.89
N SER A 354 -52.82 -3.08 21.58
CA SER A 354 -53.63 -2.45 20.52
C SER A 354 -53.29 -2.94 19.11
N GLU A 355 -52.04 -3.32 18.87
CA GLU A 355 -51.55 -3.83 17.59
C GLU A 355 -51.76 -5.35 17.50
N VAL A 356 -51.68 -6.08 18.63
CA VAL A 356 -52.07 -7.51 18.73
C VAL A 356 -53.54 -7.72 18.34
N LYS A 357 -54.43 -6.73 18.59
CA LYS A 357 -55.82 -6.77 18.12
C LYS A 357 -55.97 -6.87 16.61
N LYS A 358 -54.99 -6.41 15.84
CA LYS A 358 -54.99 -6.52 14.38
C LYS A 358 -54.71 -7.96 13.93
N LEU A 359 -53.85 -8.70 14.65
CA LEU A 359 -53.64 -10.15 14.42
C LEU A 359 -54.91 -10.98 14.63
N ALA A 360 -55.81 -10.56 15.53
CA ALA A 360 -57.04 -11.28 15.84
C ALA A 360 -58.26 -10.89 14.98
N GLY A 361 -58.05 -10.19 13.85
CA GLY A 361 -59.14 -9.77 12.97
C GLY A 361 -60.13 -8.79 13.61
N GLY A 362 -59.68 -7.97 14.56
CA GLY A 362 -60.51 -6.93 15.20
C GLY A 362 -61.40 -7.41 16.36
N LYS A 363 -61.26 -8.66 16.83
CA LYS A 363 -61.97 -9.14 18.03
C LYS A 363 -61.40 -8.48 19.30
N ARG A 364 -62.26 -8.18 20.28
CA ARG A 364 -61.87 -7.58 21.56
C ARG A 364 -61.09 -8.61 22.37
N ILE A 365 -59.81 -8.34 22.59
CA ILE A 365 -58.90 -9.15 23.38
C ILE A 365 -58.83 -8.56 24.80
N ASP A 366 -59.01 -9.41 25.81
CA ASP A 366 -58.86 -9.04 27.22
C ASP A 366 -57.45 -9.36 27.75
N LYS A 367 -56.75 -10.37 27.20
CA LYS A 367 -55.35 -10.72 27.55
C LYS A 367 -54.49 -11.07 26.34
N VAL A 368 -53.23 -10.63 26.34
CA VAL A 368 -52.25 -10.92 25.26
C VAL A 368 -51.95 -12.43 25.15
N GLU A 369 -52.04 -13.14 26.27
CA GLU A 369 -51.83 -14.59 26.40
C GLU A 369 -52.85 -15.44 25.62
N ASP A 370 -53.98 -14.85 25.22
CA ASP A 370 -55.02 -15.57 24.47
C ASP A 370 -54.62 -15.82 23.01
N ILE A 371 -53.59 -15.12 22.49
CA ILE A 371 -53.19 -15.14 21.08
C ILE A 371 -51.69 -15.37 20.87
N LEU A 372 -50.84 -14.91 21.80
CA LEU A 372 -49.40 -15.05 21.68
C LEU A 372 -48.84 -15.75 22.91
N ASN A 373 -48.19 -16.90 22.70
CA ASN A 373 -47.47 -17.63 23.71
C ASN A 373 -45.97 -17.31 23.66
N VAL A 374 -45.30 -17.48 24.79
CA VAL A 374 -43.84 -17.39 24.84
C VAL A 374 -43.24 -18.51 23.97
N GLY A 375 -42.38 -18.13 23.03
CA GLY A 375 -41.79 -19.03 22.03
C GLY A 375 -42.40 -18.93 20.63
N ASP A 376 -43.52 -18.23 20.46
CA ASP A 376 -44.15 -18.09 19.14
C ASP A 376 -43.32 -17.18 18.22
N LYS A 377 -43.25 -17.56 16.94
CA LYS A 377 -42.61 -16.76 15.89
C LYS A 377 -43.64 -15.87 15.22
N VAL A 378 -43.40 -14.57 15.20
CA VAL A 378 -44.32 -13.58 14.65
C VAL A 378 -43.57 -12.65 13.69
N GLN A 379 -44.16 -12.40 12.51
CA GLN A 379 -43.66 -11.35 11.62
C GLN A 379 -44.08 -9.98 12.13
N VAL A 380 -43.10 -9.13 12.39
CA VAL A 380 -43.28 -7.80 12.97
C VAL A 380 -42.50 -6.77 12.16
N GLU A 381 -43.09 -5.60 11.97
CA GLU A 381 -42.48 -4.44 11.34
C GLU A 381 -42.25 -3.35 12.39
N ILE A 382 -41.14 -2.62 12.27
CA ILE A 382 -40.79 -1.56 13.23
C ILE A 382 -41.55 -0.28 12.86
N LYS A 383 -42.47 0.14 13.74
CA LYS A 383 -43.30 1.33 13.54
C LYS A 383 -42.60 2.61 13.99
N GLU A 384 -41.89 2.55 15.11
CA GLU A 384 -41.28 3.73 15.71
C GLU A 384 -40.13 3.33 16.64
N VAL A 385 -39.08 4.13 16.65
CA VAL A 385 -37.94 4.00 17.57
C VAL A 385 -37.99 5.18 18.54
N ASP A 386 -38.24 4.90 19.82
CA ASP A 386 -38.25 5.95 20.86
C ASP A 386 -36.82 6.45 21.13
N SER A 387 -36.70 7.69 21.59
CA SER A 387 -35.49 8.39 22.06
C SER A 387 -34.61 7.61 23.04
N ARG A 388 -35.13 6.56 23.67
CA ARG A 388 -34.41 5.63 24.57
C ARG A 388 -33.99 4.31 23.90
N GLY A 389 -34.10 4.19 22.58
CA GLY A 389 -33.76 2.99 21.82
C GLY A 389 -34.78 1.84 21.94
N LYS A 390 -36.00 2.11 22.43
CA LYS A 390 -37.08 1.11 22.52
C LYS A 390 -37.81 1.03 21.18
N LEU A 391 -37.95 -0.19 20.65
CA LEU A 391 -38.57 -0.47 19.35
C LEU A 391 -40.06 -0.77 19.54
N SER A 392 -40.93 0.00 18.90
CA SER A 392 -42.37 -0.27 18.83
C SER A 392 -42.69 -1.07 17.57
N LEU A 393 -43.36 -2.20 17.75
CA LEU A 393 -43.63 -3.16 16.68
C LEU A 393 -45.10 -3.14 16.26
N VAL A 394 -45.34 -3.41 14.97
CA VAL A 394 -46.67 -3.71 14.41
C VAL A 394 -46.65 -5.07 13.72
N PRO A 395 -47.73 -5.86 13.80
CA PRO A 395 -47.76 -7.14 13.14
C PRO A 395 -48.02 -6.96 11.63
N VAL A 396 -47.30 -7.73 10.81
CA VAL A 396 -47.57 -7.82 9.38
C VAL A 396 -48.65 -8.87 9.16
N LEU A 397 -49.82 -8.45 8.70
CA LEU A 397 -50.89 -9.36 8.29
C LEU A 397 -50.62 -9.75 6.83
N GLU A 398 -50.35 -11.02 6.55
CA GLU A 398 -50.37 -11.51 5.17
C GLU A 398 -51.81 -11.37 4.64
N ALA A 399 -51.96 -10.54 3.61
CA ALA A 399 -53.21 -10.41 2.89
C ALA A 399 -53.48 -11.72 2.14
N GLY A 400 -54.33 -12.56 2.72
CA GLY A 400 -55.11 -13.64 2.12
C GLY A 400 -54.58 -14.33 0.87
N ASP A 401 -54.12 -15.57 1.02
CA ASP A 401 -54.29 -16.61 0.01
C ASP A 401 -55.79 -16.86 -0.22
N ALA A 402 -56.39 -16.03 -1.06
CA ALA A 402 -57.72 -16.19 -1.62
C ALA A 402 -57.65 -16.00 -3.14
N ALA A 403 -56.86 -16.85 -3.82
CA ALA A 403 -56.89 -17.00 -5.28
C ALA A 403 -56.30 -18.35 -5.72
N ALA A 404 -56.92 -19.46 -5.31
CA ALA A 404 -56.66 -20.77 -5.91
C ALA A 404 -57.95 -21.60 -5.90
N ASN A 405 -58.87 -21.28 -6.81
CA ASN A 405 -59.87 -22.19 -7.39
C ASN A 405 -60.82 -21.39 -8.30
N ALA A 406 -60.35 -21.07 -9.51
CA ALA A 406 -61.19 -20.81 -10.67
C ALA A 406 -60.31 -20.87 -11.91
N ASP A 407 -60.11 -22.07 -12.44
CA ASP A 407 -60.12 -22.33 -13.88
C ASP A 407 -60.30 -23.84 -14.08
N ALA A 408 -61.50 -24.18 -14.55
CA ALA A 408 -61.91 -25.47 -15.09
C ALA A 408 -62.19 -25.27 -16.58
#